data_AF-A0A9N8VA06-F1
#
_entry.id   AF-A0A9N8VA06-F1
#
_cell.length_a   1.000
_cell.length_b   1.000
_cell.length_c   1.000
_cell.angle_alpha   90.00
_cell.angle_beta   90.00
_cell.angle_gamma   90.00
#
_symmetry.space_group_name_H-M   'P 1'
#
loop_
_entity.id
_entity.type
_entity.pdbx_description
1 polymer ?
#
loop_
_entity_poly.entity_id
_entity_poly.type
_entity_poly.pdbx_seq_one_letter_code
_entity_poly.pdbx_strand_id
1 'polypeptide(L)'
;MSLDAILESANLLLQTTLSSNIGFKEILNNEKLIFSHKEEEILKLATRLEQIKEQRRDLHYTLQRKSCLENFTTGSDEASEIISLEVRIKEKKKTLASLNSKNQVKDKAVENTETGQVILTSLFSEGNKTSSHETCLNEMINKRDLLVSEFLKSHQELLKVQYELTNLKKAVIARHRENRTLMMQINEFISKPIEKYYENSGNNQAVTLQLKSLSNDLANARAKREIVRNILQGLILESGVDWANDEHLLNLILIIGEEI
;
A
#
# COMPACT_ATOMS: atom_id res chain seq x y z
N MET A 1 -25.19 -27.84 21.75
CA MET A 1 -23.76 -28.23 21.72
C MET A 1 -23.09 -27.55 22.91
N SER A 2 -22.55 -28.30 23.86
CA SER A 2 -21.94 -27.73 25.07
C SER A 2 -20.59 -27.10 24.74
N LEU A 3 -20.25 -26.03 25.46
CA LEU A 3 -19.01 -25.27 25.32
C LEU A 3 -17.76 -26.17 25.49
N ASP A 4 -17.90 -27.24 26.28
CA ASP A 4 -16.86 -28.23 26.53
C ASP A 4 -16.48 -29.03 25.28
N ALA A 5 -17.45 -29.35 24.42
CA ALA A 5 -17.19 -30.05 23.16
C ALA A 5 -16.37 -29.19 22.18
N ILE A 6 -16.53 -27.87 22.24
CA ILE A 6 -15.79 -26.92 21.41
C ILE A 6 -14.34 -26.82 21.93
N LEU A 7 -14.16 -26.70 23.24
CA LEU A 7 -12.82 -26.67 23.87
C LEU A 7 -12.04 -27.96 23.63
N GLU A 8 -12.70 -29.11 23.68
CA GLU A 8 -12.07 -30.40 23.41
C GLU A 8 -11.65 -30.52 21.94
N SER A 9 -12.49 -30.07 21.00
CA SER A 9 -12.14 -30.03 19.58
C SER A 9 -10.99 -29.08 19.25
N ALA A 10 -10.92 -27.93 19.92
CA ALA A 10 -9.87 -26.94 19.74
C ALA A 10 -8.52 -27.43 20.30
N ASN A 11 -8.53 -28.13 21.43
CA ASN A 11 -7.33 -28.76 21.99
C ASN A 11 -6.83 -29.93 21.13
N LEU A 12 -7.74 -30.71 20.55
CA LEU A 12 -7.37 -31.77 19.61
C LEU A 12 -6.69 -31.18 18.36
N LEU A 13 -7.23 -30.09 17.82
CA LEU A 13 -6.66 -29.37 16.69
C LEU A 13 -5.27 -28.79 17.00
N LEU A 14 -5.10 -28.17 18.17
CA LEU A 14 -3.79 -27.65 18.61
C LEU A 14 -2.74 -28.75 18.82
N GLN A 15 -3.15 -29.94 19.30
CA GLN A 15 -2.24 -31.08 19.39
C GLN A 15 -1.89 -31.65 18.01
N THR A 16 -2.83 -31.68 17.06
CA THR A 16 -2.54 -32.11 15.69
C THR A 16 -1.62 -31.14 14.95
N THR A 17 -1.70 -29.83 15.20
CA THR A 17 -0.82 -28.84 14.56
C THR A 17 0.59 -28.79 15.16
N LEU A 18 0.73 -29.08 16.45
CA LEU A 18 2.05 -29.25 17.11
C LEU A 18 2.76 -30.54 16.69
N SER A 19 2.00 -31.61 16.43
CA SER A 19 2.55 -32.89 15.95
C SER A 19 2.75 -32.92 14.43
N SER A 20 2.07 -32.05 13.68
CA SER A 20 2.29 -31.88 12.24
C SER A 20 3.47 -30.94 11.93
N ASN A 21 4.63 -31.20 12.53
CA ASN A 21 5.92 -30.75 11.96
C ASN A 21 6.30 -31.68 10.79
N ILE A 22 5.33 -31.90 9.90
CA ILE A 22 5.43 -32.78 8.75
C ILE A 22 6.11 -31.98 7.64
N GLY A 23 7.32 -32.41 7.28
CA GLY A 23 7.74 -32.32 5.88
C GLY A 23 8.98 -31.52 5.54
N PHE A 24 9.79 -31.01 6.48
CA PHE A 24 11.09 -30.41 6.11
C PHE A 24 12.30 -30.84 6.95
N LYS A 25 12.12 -31.54 8.08
CA LYS A 25 13.25 -32.07 8.86
C LYS A 25 13.82 -33.39 8.32
N GLU A 26 13.03 -34.18 7.57
CA GLU A 26 13.47 -35.49 7.07
C GLU A 26 14.20 -35.46 5.73
N ILE A 27 14.23 -34.32 5.01
CA ILE A 27 14.98 -34.21 3.74
C ILE A 27 16.48 -33.95 3.99
N LEU A 28 16.88 -33.61 5.22
CA LEU A 28 18.26 -33.25 5.54
C LEU A 28 19.18 -34.41 5.95
N ASN A 29 18.65 -35.63 6.08
CA ASN A 29 19.43 -36.80 6.49
C ASN A 29 19.25 -37.93 5.47
N ASN A 30 20.08 -37.96 4.42
CA ASN A 30 20.78 -39.19 3.98
C ASN A 30 21.58 -39.11 2.67
N GLU A 31 21.76 -37.95 2.06
CA GLU A 31 22.75 -37.81 0.99
C GLU A 31 23.69 -36.67 1.32
N LYS A 32 24.97 -36.98 1.57
CA LYS A 32 26.04 -35.97 1.49
C LYS A 32 26.05 -35.48 0.05
N LEU A 33 25.26 -34.45 -0.23
CA LEU A 33 25.36 -33.65 -1.45
C LEU A 33 26.82 -33.22 -1.55
N ILE A 34 27.55 -33.79 -2.50
CA ILE A 34 28.93 -33.43 -2.79
C ILE A 34 28.87 -32.08 -3.50
N PHE A 35 28.67 -31.02 -2.72
CA PHE A 35 28.71 -29.67 -3.23
C PHE A 35 30.10 -29.38 -3.76
N SER A 36 30.19 -28.78 -4.94
CA SER A 36 31.44 -28.16 -5.39
C SER A 36 31.83 -27.07 -4.39
N HIS A 37 33.14 -26.81 -4.21
CA HIS A 37 33.64 -25.78 -3.29
C HIS A 37 32.91 -24.43 -3.47
N LYS A 38 32.57 -24.08 -4.72
CA LYS A 38 31.81 -22.87 -5.05
C LYS A 38 30.35 -22.92 -4.58
N GLU A 39 29.70 -24.07 -4.66
CA GLU A 39 28.32 -24.25 -4.21
C GLU A 39 28.22 -24.19 -2.68
N GLU A 40 29.24 -24.73 -1.98
CA GLU A 40 29.34 -24.62 -0.53
C GLU A 40 29.58 -23.17 -0.08
N GLU A 41 30.40 -22.41 -0.81
CA GLU A 41 30.58 -20.97 -0.59
C GLU A 41 29.28 -20.19 -0.83
N ILE A 42 28.55 -20.49 -1.91
CA ILE A 42 27.26 -19.87 -2.20
C ILE A 42 26.26 -20.16 -1.08
N LEU A 43 26.22 -21.39 -0.57
CA LEU A 43 25.33 -21.77 0.52
C LEU A 43 25.70 -21.07 1.84
N LYS A 44 27.00 -20.92 2.14
CA LYS A 44 27.49 -20.12 3.28
C LYS A 44 27.12 -18.64 3.15
N LEU A 45 27.22 -18.08 1.95
CA LEU A 45 26.81 -16.69 1.69
C LEU A 45 25.30 -16.51 1.78
N ALA A 46 24.51 -17.47 1.29
CA ALA A 46 23.05 -17.44 1.34
C ALA A 46 22.54 -17.53 2.79
N THR A 47 23.09 -18.46 3.58
CA THR A 47 22.79 -18.57 5.02
C THR A 47 23.22 -17.31 5.78
N ARG A 48 24.37 -16.72 5.45
CA ARG A 48 24.79 -15.45 6.04
C ARG A 48 23.88 -14.29 5.67
N LEU A 49 23.40 -14.22 4.43
CA LEU A 49 22.41 -13.22 4.01
C LEU A 49 21.10 -13.37 4.76
N GLU A 50 20.63 -14.60 4.97
CA GLU A 50 19.39 -14.85 5.70
C GLU A 50 19.50 -14.45 7.17
N GLN A 51 20.64 -14.74 7.82
CA GLN A 51 20.94 -14.25 9.17
C GLN A 51 20.92 -12.71 9.25
N ILE A 52 21.51 -12.02 8.27
CA ILE A 52 21.52 -10.55 8.24
C ILE A 52 20.10 -10.00 8.03
N LYS A 53 19.29 -10.63 7.18
CA LYS A 53 17.89 -10.25 6.98
C LYS A 53 17.08 -10.43 8.26
N GLU A 54 17.29 -11.51 8.99
CA GLU A 54 16.65 -11.78 10.27
C GLU A 54 17.03 -10.70 11.30
N GLN A 55 18.32 -10.44 11.48
CA GLN A 55 18.81 -9.34 12.33
C GLN A 55 18.19 -7.98 11.97
N ARG A 56 18.03 -7.69 10.67
CA ARG A 56 17.39 -6.46 10.20
C ARG A 56 15.90 -6.42 10.55
N ARG A 57 15.18 -7.54 10.43
CA ARG A 57 13.77 -7.65 10.84
C ARG A 57 13.63 -7.39 12.34
N ASP A 58 14.47 -8.03 13.16
CA ASP A 58 14.43 -7.87 14.62
C ASP A 58 14.73 -6.43 15.06
N LEU A 59 15.73 -5.80 14.45
CA LEU A 59 16.03 -4.39 14.68
C LEU A 59 14.86 -3.49 14.27
N HIS A 60 14.23 -3.76 13.12
CA HIS A 60 13.07 -2.99 12.67
C HIS A 60 11.89 -3.13 13.65
N TYR A 61 11.57 -4.35 14.10
CA TYR A 61 10.53 -4.58 15.10
C TYR A 61 10.86 -3.89 16.43
N THR A 62 12.12 -3.94 16.86
CA THR A 62 12.57 -3.28 18.09
C THR A 62 12.43 -1.76 18.00
N LEU A 63 12.81 -1.16 16.87
CA LEU A 63 12.64 0.28 16.62
C LEU A 63 11.16 0.68 16.55
N GLN A 64 10.33 -0.11 15.87
CA GLN A 64 8.90 0.15 15.80
C GLN A 64 8.24 0.07 17.18
N ARG A 65 8.61 -0.94 17.98
CA ARG A 65 8.13 -1.07 19.37
C ARG A 65 8.56 0.10 20.24
N LYS A 66 9.81 0.58 20.12
CA LYS A 66 10.29 1.78 20.82
C LYS A 66 9.51 3.03 20.41
N SER A 67 9.30 3.24 19.11
CA SER A 67 8.51 4.36 18.60
C SER A 67 7.06 4.32 19.11
N CYS A 68 6.44 3.14 19.19
CA CYS A 68 5.11 3.00 19.78
C CYS A 68 5.10 3.29 21.29
N LEU A 69 6.14 2.90 22.04
CA LEU A 69 6.24 3.17 23.48
C LEU A 69 6.52 4.66 23.78
N GLU A 70 7.42 5.29 23.01
CA GLU A 70 7.79 6.70 23.18
C GLU A 70 6.59 7.64 22.95
N ASN A 71 5.66 7.27 22.06
CA ASN A 71 4.41 8.00 21.82
C ASN A 71 3.43 8.00 23.01
N PHE A 72 3.62 7.12 24.00
CA PHE A 72 2.78 7.05 25.21
C PHE A 72 3.42 7.67 26.47
N THR A 73 4.72 7.96 26.49
CA THR A 73 5.44 8.27 27.75
C THR A 73 6.23 9.58 27.81
N THR A 74 6.40 10.36 26.75
CA THR A 74 7.20 11.61 26.84
C THR A 74 6.35 12.85 27.04
N GLY A 75 6.43 13.39 28.25
CA GLY A 75 6.04 14.76 28.57
C GLY A 75 6.91 15.77 27.83
N SER A 76 6.24 16.71 27.15
CA SER A 76 6.58 18.09 26.75
C SER A 76 7.96 18.44 26.18
N ASP A 77 9.09 18.05 26.76
CA ASP A 77 10.36 18.73 26.48
C ASP A 77 11.30 17.93 25.53
N GLU A 78 11.33 16.59 25.59
CA GLU A 78 12.10 15.75 24.64
C GLU A 78 11.41 15.62 23.27
N ALA A 79 10.08 15.74 23.24
CA ALA A 79 9.29 15.69 22.00
C ALA A 79 9.65 16.85 21.06
N SER A 80 10.00 18.02 21.60
CA SER A 80 10.38 19.20 20.81
C SER A 80 11.72 19.00 20.09
N GLU A 81 12.71 18.41 20.77
CA GLU A 81 14.00 18.09 20.14
C GLU A 81 13.87 16.98 19.09
N ILE A 82 13.07 15.94 19.37
CA ILE A 82 12.81 14.85 18.41
C ILE A 82 12.09 15.40 17.16
N ILE A 83 11.06 16.24 17.32
CA ILE A 83 10.38 16.89 16.19
C ILE A 83 11.36 17.76 15.39
N SER A 84 12.26 18.51 16.06
CA SER A 84 13.26 19.34 15.39
C SER A 84 14.27 18.50 14.59
N LEU A 85 14.70 17.36 15.14
CA LEU A 85 15.62 16.41 14.50
C LEU A 85 14.95 15.72 13.32
N GLU A 86 13.68 15.32 13.45
CA GLU A 86 12.90 14.75 12.35
C GLU A 86 12.72 15.72 11.19
N VAL A 87 12.42 16.99 11.47
CA VAL A 87 12.34 18.04 10.46
C VAL A 87 13.68 18.19 9.74
N ARG A 88 14.79 18.22 10.48
CA ARG A 88 16.14 18.32 9.91
C ARG A 88 16.51 17.08 9.09
N ILE A 89 16.12 15.88 9.52
CA ILE A 89 16.31 14.64 8.77
C ILE A 89 15.51 14.67 7.47
N LYS A 90 14.25 15.11 7.51
CA LYS A 90 13.39 15.25 6.32
C LYS A 90 14.00 16.24 5.33
N GLU A 91 14.50 17.37 5.81
CA GLU A 91 15.17 18.37 4.98
C GLU A 91 16.45 17.80 4.36
N LYS A 92 17.31 17.14 5.15
CA LYS A 92 18.52 16.48 4.64
C LYS A 92 18.22 15.37 3.64
N LYS A 93 17.15 14.61 3.83
CA LYS A 93 16.70 13.60 2.86
C LYS A 93 16.25 14.26 1.55
N LYS A 94 15.53 15.37 1.63
CA LYS A 94 15.11 16.15 0.45
C LYS A 94 16.31 16.72 -0.30
N THR A 95 17.29 17.30 0.41
CA THR A 95 18.51 17.83 -0.23
C THR A 95 19.36 16.73 -0.83
N LEU A 96 19.52 15.59 -0.15
CA LEU A 96 20.20 14.41 -0.70
C LEU A 96 19.52 13.90 -1.96
N ALA A 97 18.18 13.76 -1.96
CA ALA A 97 17.44 13.33 -3.15
C ALA A 97 17.64 14.31 -4.32
N SER A 98 17.61 15.62 -4.06
CA SER A 98 17.88 16.64 -5.07
C SER A 98 19.32 16.57 -5.60
N LEU A 99 20.31 16.41 -4.72
CA LEU A 99 21.72 16.28 -5.11
C LEU A 99 21.98 14.99 -5.89
N ASN A 100 21.38 13.87 -5.48
CA ASN A 100 21.51 12.61 -6.18
C ASN A 100 20.92 12.69 -7.60
N SER A 101 19.74 13.30 -7.75
CA SER A 101 19.16 13.56 -9.08
C SER A 101 20.06 14.45 -9.94
N LYS A 102 20.67 15.50 -9.37
CA LYS A 102 21.64 16.35 -10.09
C LYS A 102 22.89 15.58 -10.51
N ASN A 103 23.43 14.73 -9.63
CA ASN A 103 24.59 13.90 -9.95
C ASN A 103 24.27 12.90 -11.06
N GLN A 104 23.11 12.25 -11.02
CA GLN A 104 22.68 11.35 -12.10
C GLN A 104 22.61 12.07 -13.45
N VAL A 105 22.07 13.29 -13.49
CA VAL A 105 22.04 14.10 -14.72
C VAL A 105 23.45 14.46 -15.17
N LYS A 106 24.36 14.80 -14.24
CA LYS A 106 25.76 15.10 -14.55
C LYS A 106 26.47 13.88 -15.14
N ASP A 107 26.32 12.70 -14.54
CA ASP A 107 26.95 11.47 -15.01
C ASP A 107 26.46 11.11 -16.41
N LYS A 108 25.15 11.26 -16.67
CA LYS A 108 24.57 11.08 -18.01
C LYS A 108 25.02 12.13 -19.01
N ALA A 109 25.23 13.37 -18.59
CA ALA A 109 25.79 14.40 -19.46
C ALA A 109 27.24 14.06 -19.88
N VAL A 110 28.07 13.59 -18.94
CA VAL A 110 29.45 13.17 -19.22
C VAL A 110 29.46 11.97 -20.18
N GLU A 111 28.67 10.93 -19.91
CA GLU A 111 28.51 9.76 -20.79
C GLU A 111 28.07 10.17 -22.21
N ASN A 112 27.13 11.10 -22.32
CA ASN A 112 26.68 11.62 -23.60
C ASN A 112 27.78 12.41 -24.33
N THR A 113 28.59 13.20 -23.61
CA THR A 113 29.70 13.94 -24.23
C THR A 113 30.80 13.00 -24.75
N GLU A 114 31.15 11.96 -23.99
CA GLU A 114 32.13 10.95 -24.42
C GLU A 114 31.62 10.18 -25.64
N THR A 115 30.37 9.72 -25.60
CA THR A 115 29.73 9.03 -26.74
C THR A 115 29.64 9.95 -27.95
N GLY A 116 29.26 11.21 -27.76
CA GLY A 116 29.19 12.22 -28.80
C GLY A 116 30.55 12.48 -29.45
N GLN A 117 31.62 12.53 -28.66
CA GLN A 117 32.98 12.68 -29.18
C GLN A 117 33.37 11.50 -30.07
N VAL A 118 33.11 10.26 -29.65
CA VAL A 118 33.38 9.06 -30.46
C VAL A 118 32.60 9.08 -31.78
N ILE A 119 31.33 9.48 -31.75
CA ILE A 119 30.50 9.62 -32.95
C ILE A 119 31.08 10.69 -33.89
N LEU A 120 31.45 11.86 -33.37
CA LEU A 120 32.01 12.95 -34.18
C LEU A 120 33.37 12.56 -34.78
N THR A 121 34.26 11.94 -34.00
CA THR A 121 35.56 11.48 -34.49
C THR A 121 35.42 10.37 -35.54
N SER A 122 34.41 9.50 -35.42
CA SER A 122 34.16 8.43 -36.40
C SER A 122 33.48 8.91 -37.69
N LEU A 123 32.67 9.97 -37.64
CA LEU A 123 32.02 10.54 -38.82
C LEU A 123 32.89 11.55 -39.58
N PHE A 124 33.82 12.23 -38.91
CA PHE A 124 34.62 13.33 -39.48
C PHE A 124 36.13 13.09 -39.45
N SER A 125 36.58 11.82 -39.39
CA SER A 125 38.02 11.51 -39.44
C SER A 125 38.61 11.95 -40.80
N GLU A 126 39.69 12.74 -40.77
CA GLU A 126 40.34 13.35 -41.95
C GLU A 126 41.02 12.36 -42.93
N GLY A 127 40.72 11.06 -42.84
CA GLY A 127 41.32 10.03 -43.67
C GLY A 127 40.34 9.45 -44.68
N ASN A 128 40.51 9.80 -45.96
CA ASN A 128 39.84 9.23 -47.15
C ASN A 128 39.56 7.72 -47.07
N LYS A 129 38.42 7.28 -46.51
CA LYS A 129 37.87 5.94 -46.72
C LYS A 129 36.36 5.99 -46.58
N THR A 130 35.69 5.97 -47.72
CA THR A 130 34.31 5.46 -47.91
C THR A 130 34.23 3.99 -47.45
N SER A 131 34.32 3.79 -46.15
CA SER A 131 34.32 2.49 -45.50
C SER A 131 32.90 2.12 -45.14
N SER A 132 32.48 0.88 -45.45
CA SER A 132 31.19 0.29 -45.07
C SER A 132 30.80 0.54 -43.60
N HIS A 133 31.77 0.81 -42.72
CA HIS A 133 31.56 1.20 -41.33
C HIS A 133 30.87 2.56 -41.13
N GLU A 134 31.16 3.57 -41.96
CA GLU A 134 30.50 4.90 -41.86
C GLU A 134 29.03 4.81 -42.28
N THR A 135 28.73 4.02 -43.32
CA THR A 135 27.35 3.77 -43.77
C THR A 135 26.55 3.03 -42.70
N CYS A 136 27.14 1.98 -42.11
CA CYS A 136 26.54 1.23 -41.01
C CYS A 136 26.31 2.11 -39.76
N LEU A 137 27.26 2.97 -39.40
CA LEU A 137 27.12 3.90 -38.28
C LEU A 137 26.00 4.91 -38.52
N ASN A 138 25.90 5.47 -39.72
CA ASN A 138 24.81 6.37 -40.09
C ASN A 138 23.44 5.69 -40.04
N GLU A 139 23.31 4.44 -40.49
CA GLU A 139 22.09 3.67 -40.35
C GLU A 139 21.71 3.45 -38.88
N MET A 140 22.68 3.18 -38.01
CA MET A 140 22.46 3.01 -36.57
C MET A 140 22.04 4.33 -35.89
N ILE A 141 22.62 5.46 -36.30
CA ILE A 141 22.23 6.80 -35.84
C ILE A 141 20.78 7.09 -36.26
N ASN A 142 20.43 6.84 -37.52
CA ASN A 142 19.07 7.05 -38.02
C ASN A 142 18.04 6.17 -37.28
N LYS A 143 18.38 4.91 -37.01
CA LYS A 143 17.53 4.01 -36.19
C LYS A 143 17.37 4.53 -34.77
N ARG A 144 18.45 4.98 -34.12
CA ARG A 144 18.38 5.60 -32.79
C ARG A 144 17.46 6.81 -32.82
N ASP A 145 17.61 7.70 -33.79
CA ASP A 145 16.84 8.95 -33.85
C ASP A 145 15.35 8.69 -34.09
N LEU A 146 15.00 7.67 -34.90
CA LEU A 146 13.64 7.16 -35.03
C LEU A 146 13.07 6.67 -33.69
N LEU A 147 13.79 5.79 -32.99
CA LEU A 147 13.35 5.26 -31.69
C LEU A 147 13.22 6.36 -30.63
N VAL A 148 14.13 7.34 -30.63
CA VAL A 148 14.07 8.50 -29.73
C VAL A 148 12.85 9.35 -30.04
N SER A 149 12.52 9.56 -31.33
CA SER A 149 11.32 10.27 -31.73
C SER A 149 10.04 9.57 -31.26
N GLU A 150 9.96 8.25 -31.46
CA GLU A 150 8.84 7.42 -30.98
C GLU A 150 8.72 7.43 -29.44
N PHE A 151 9.85 7.35 -28.75
CA PHE A 151 9.92 7.45 -27.30
C PHE A 151 9.43 8.81 -26.81
N LEU A 152 9.90 9.91 -27.42
CA LEU A 152 9.49 11.27 -27.04
C LEU A 152 7.99 11.49 -27.26
N LYS A 153 7.43 10.96 -28.35
CA LYS A 153 5.98 11.00 -28.59
C LYS A 153 5.21 10.25 -27.49
N SER A 154 5.63 9.03 -27.18
CA SER A 154 5.02 8.20 -26.12
C SER A 154 5.14 8.87 -24.74
N HIS A 155 6.29 9.49 -24.47
CA HIS A 155 6.53 10.23 -23.24
C HIS A 155 5.62 11.47 -23.13
N GLN A 156 5.41 12.19 -24.24
CA GLN A 156 4.50 13.33 -24.27
C GLN A 156 3.04 12.90 -24.05
N GLU A 157 2.62 11.76 -24.61
CA GLU A 157 1.30 11.17 -24.35
C GLU A 157 1.16 10.78 -22.86
N LEU A 158 2.19 10.16 -22.27
CA LEU A 158 2.21 9.84 -20.85
C LEU A 158 2.08 11.09 -19.96
N LEU A 159 2.79 12.17 -20.29
CA LEU A 159 2.70 13.44 -19.55
C LEU A 159 1.29 14.05 -19.63
N LYS A 160 0.62 13.97 -20.78
CA LYS A 160 -0.78 14.41 -20.92
C LYS A 160 -1.71 13.61 -20.02
N VAL A 161 -1.61 12.28 -20.06
CA VAL A 161 -2.41 11.39 -19.21
C VAL A 161 -2.13 11.65 -17.72
N GLN A 162 -0.88 11.87 -17.34
CA GLN A 162 -0.51 12.19 -15.96
C GLN A 162 -1.12 13.53 -15.50
N TYR A 163 -1.15 14.52 -16.39
CA TYR A 163 -1.79 15.82 -16.12
C TYR A 163 -3.30 15.67 -15.95
N GLU A 164 -3.96 14.95 -16.85
CA GLU A 164 -5.40 14.63 -16.76
C GLU A 164 -5.74 13.89 -15.48
N LEU A 165 -4.98 12.86 -15.13
CA LEU A 165 -5.13 12.11 -13.88
C LEU A 165 -4.97 13.00 -12.66
N THR A 166 -4.00 13.92 -12.68
CA THR A 166 -3.80 14.88 -11.59
C THR A 166 -4.98 15.83 -11.44
N ASN A 167 -5.55 16.29 -12.56
CA ASN A 167 -6.74 17.15 -12.56
C ASN A 167 -7.99 16.38 -12.07
N LEU A 168 -8.15 15.12 -12.50
CA LEU A 168 -9.23 14.26 -12.03
C LEU A 168 -9.12 14.02 -10.52
N LYS A 169 -7.92 13.74 -10.01
CA LYS A 169 -7.68 13.61 -8.56
C LYS A 169 -8.06 14.88 -7.80
N LYS A 170 -7.71 16.06 -8.32
CA LYS A 170 -8.12 17.34 -7.72
C LYS A 170 -9.65 17.49 -7.70
N ALA A 171 -10.32 17.15 -8.81
CA ALA A 171 -11.79 17.20 -8.89
C ALA A 171 -12.44 16.23 -7.90
N VAL A 172 -11.95 15.00 -7.78
CA VAL A 172 -12.43 14.00 -6.81
C VAL A 172 -12.28 14.51 -5.37
N ILE A 173 -11.14 15.10 -5.02
CA ILE A 173 -10.92 15.68 -3.69
C ILE A 173 -11.92 16.83 -3.44
N ALA A 174 -12.18 17.69 -4.42
CA ALA A 174 -13.15 18.76 -4.30
C ALA A 174 -14.58 18.21 -4.06
N ARG A 175 -14.99 17.20 -4.84
CA ARG A 175 -16.28 16.52 -4.68
C ARG A 175 -16.42 15.83 -3.33
N HIS A 176 -15.37 15.19 -2.83
CA HIS A 176 -15.40 14.62 -1.46
C HIS A 176 -15.55 15.69 -0.38
N ARG A 177 -14.94 16.89 -0.56
CA ARG A 177 -15.13 18.00 0.38
C ARG A 177 -16.57 18.52 0.34
N GLU A 178 -17.16 18.65 -0.85
CA GLU A 178 -18.58 19.01 -1.03
C GLU A 178 -19.48 17.97 -0.35
N ASN A 179 -19.30 16.68 -0.65
CA ASN A 179 -20.07 15.61 -0.03
C ASN A 179 -19.94 15.59 1.48
N ARG A 180 -18.74 15.83 2.03
CA ARG A 180 -18.55 15.95 3.47
C ARG A 180 -19.30 17.13 4.06
N THR A 181 -19.33 18.25 3.35
CA THR A 181 -20.08 19.45 3.76
C THR A 181 -21.59 19.19 3.75
N LEU A 182 -22.09 18.56 2.69
CA LEU A 182 -23.50 18.15 2.60
C LEU A 182 -23.86 17.15 3.69
N MET A 183 -23.01 16.15 3.97
CA MET A 183 -23.23 15.22 5.08
C MET A 183 -23.24 15.91 6.44
N MET A 184 -22.39 16.93 6.65
CA MET A 184 -22.46 17.75 7.86
C MET A 184 -23.79 18.51 7.95
N GLN A 185 -24.28 19.08 6.87
CA GLN A 185 -25.58 19.76 6.83
C GLN A 185 -26.74 18.79 7.09
N ILE A 186 -26.74 17.62 6.44
CA ILE A 186 -27.73 16.56 6.67
C ILE A 186 -27.71 16.13 8.14
N ASN A 187 -26.52 15.88 8.69
CA ASN A 187 -26.38 15.55 10.11
C ASN A 187 -26.86 16.70 11.00
N GLU A 188 -26.64 17.97 10.65
CA GLU A 188 -27.20 19.11 11.38
C GLU A 188 -28.74 19.11 11.34
N PHE A 189 -29.36 18.79 10.20
CA PHE A 189 -30.82 18.68 10.10
C PHE A 189 -31.39 17.47 10.86
N ILE A 190 -30.68 16.33 10.87
CA ILE A 190 -31.09 15.12 11.59
C ILE A 190 -30.85 15.26 13.11
N SER A 191 -29.75 15.91 13.50
CA SER A 191 -29.37 16.11 14.90
C SER A 191 -30.08 17.29 15.57
N LYS A 192 -30.67 18.21 14.79
CA LYS A 192 -31.64 19.16 15.34
C LYS A 192 -32.79 18.36 15.96
N PRO A 193 -32.93 18.38 17.30
CA PRO A 193 -34.02 17.67 17.92
C PRO A 193 -35.32 18.24 17.36
N ILE A 194 -36.27 17.34 17.06
CA ILE A 194 -37.66 17.64 16.74
C ILE A 194 -38.35 18.47 17.87
N GLU A 195 -37.63 18.87 18.92
CA GLU A 195 -38.11 19.70 20.02
C GLU A 195 -38.62 21.07 19.54
N LYS A 196 -37.99 21.70 18.54
CA LYS A 196 -38.43 23.04 18.06
C LYS A 196 -39.76 23.06 17.30
N TYR A 197 -40.25 21.93 16.79
CA TYR A 197 -41.56 21.88 16.12
C TYR A 197 -42.72 21.57 17.07
N TYR A 198 -42.45 21.06 18.27
CA TYR A 198 -43.50 20.67 19.24
C TYR A 198 -43.56 21.53 20.51
N GLU A 199 -42.56 22.38 20.79
CA GLU A 199 -42.64 23.34 21.91
C GLU A 199 -43.78 24.35 21.76
N ASN A 200 -44.30 24.57 20.54
CA ASN A 200 -45.45 25.46 20.30
C ASN A 200 -46.82 24.79 20.37
N SER A 201 -46.92 23.47 20.56
CA SER A 201 -48.21 22.79 20.79
C SER A 201 -48.24 22.22 22.22
N GLY A 202 -48.71 23.03 23.16
CA GLY A 202 -48.67 22.76 24.59
C GLY A 202 -49.55 21.61 25.10
N ASN A 203 -49.39 20.38 24.60
CA ASN A 203 -50.10 19.22 25.17
C ASN A 203 -49.46 17.82 25.03
N ASN A 204 -48.28 17.64 24.44
CA ASN A 204 -47.87 16.31 23.97
C ASN A 204 -46.54 15.77 24.54
N GLN A 205 -46.35 15.86 25.86
CA GLN A 205 -45.20 15.25 26.56
C GLN A 205 -45.18 13.71 26.45
N ALA A 206 -46.36 13.08 26.28
CA ALA A 206 -46.46 11.64 26.02
C ALA A 206 -46.01 11.27 24.59
N VAL A 207 -46.29 12.12 23.60
CA VAL A 207 -45.90 11.88 22.19
C VAL A 207 -44.39 12.05 22.00
N THR A 208 -43.76 13.01 22.69
CA THR A 208 -42.30 13.18 22.64
C THR A 208 -41.55 12.02 23.30
N LEU A 209 -42.08 11.45 24.39
CA LEU A 209 -41.55 10.23 25.00
C LEU A 209 -41.71 9.01 24.10
N GLN A 210 -42.86 8.85 23.46
CA GLN A 210 -43.09 7.77 22.48
C GLN A 210 -42.15 7.90 21.27
N LEU A 211 -41.96 9.11 20.74
CA LEU A 211 -41.04 9.36 19.63
C LEU A 211 -39.58 9.07 20.00
N LYS A 212 -39.15 9.44 21.22
CA LYS A 212 -37.82 9.11 21.75
C LYS A 212 -37.64 7.59 21.90
N SER A 213 -38.65 6.87 22.38
CA SER A 213 -38.60 5.40 22.44
C SER A 213 -38.51 4.76 21.05
N LEU A 214 -39.31 5.24 20.09
CA LEU A 214 -39.30 4.75 18.71
C LEU A 214 -37.96 5.02 18.00
N SER A 215 -37.35 6.18 18.26
CA SER A 215 -36.02 6.51 17.74
C SER A 215 -34.94 5.60 18.33
N ASN A 216 -35.00 5.32 19.63
CA ASN A 216 -34.09 4.37 20.28
C ASN A 216 -34.29 2.94 19.77
N ASP A 217 -35.53 2.51 19.52
CA ASP A 217 -35.83 1.20 18.96
C ASP A 217 -35.31 1.07 17.53
N LEU A 218 -35.41 2.14 16.73
CA LEU A 218 -34.86 2.20 15.37
C LEU A 218 -33.32 2.13 15.42
N ALA A 219 -32.68 2.89 16.32
CA ALA A 219 -31.23 2.85 16.51
C ALA A 219 -30.76 1.45 16.94
N ASN A 220 -31.47 0.80 17.86
CA ASN A 220 -31.20 -0.57 18.29
C ASN A 220 -31.39 -1.58 17.16
N ALA A 221 -32.42 -1.42 16.31
CA ALA A 221 -32.64 -2.28 15.14
C ALA A 221 -31.51 -2.12 14.11
N ARG A 222 -31.03 -0.89 13.87
CA ARG A 222 -29.87 -0.63 13.00
C ARG A 222 -28.60 -1.27 13.56
N ALA A 223 -28.32 -1.10 14.85
CA ALA A 223 -27.15 -1.71 15.49
C ALA A 223 -27.18 -3.24 15.38
N LYS A 224 -28.34 -3.86 15.63
CA LYS A 224 -28.52 -5.31 15.46
C LYS A 224 -28.31 -5.76 14.02
N ARG A 225 -28.81 -5.00 13.04
CA ARG A 225 -28.59 -5.27 11.61
C ARG A 225 -27.11 -5.24 11.26
N GLU A 226 -26.36 -4.23 11.70
CA GLU A 226 -24.91 -4.13 11.45
C GLU A 226 -24.12 -5.27 12.10
N ILE A 227 -24.50 -5.69 13.31
CA ILE A 227 -23.87 -6.85 13.97
C ILE A 227 -24.10 -8.12 13.15
N VAL A 228 -25.35 -8.39 12.73
CA VAL A 228 -25.67 -9.57 11.92
C VAL A 228 -24.94 -9.55 10.57
N ARG A 229 -24.85 -8.36 9.95
CA ARG A 229 -24.10 -8.14 8.71
C ARG A 229 -22.63 -8.50 8.87
N ASN A 230 -21.96 -7.98 9.90
CA ASN A 230 -20.54 -8.25 10.15
C ASN A 230 -20.27 -9.73 10.48
N ILE A 231 -21.16 -10.36 11.25
CA ILE A 231 -21.07 -11.79 11.55
C ILE A 231 -21.22 -12.62 10.27
N LEU A 232 -22.16 -12.27 9.39
CA LEU A 232 -22.38 -12.98 8.14
C LEU A 232 -21.19 -12.83 7.17
N GLN A 233 -20.56 -11.63 7.10
CA GLN A 233 -19.32 -11.44 6.36
C GLN A 233 -18.19 -12.30 6.91
N GLY A 234 -17.98 -12.26 8.23
CA GLY A 234 -16.97 -13.08 8.90
C GLY A 234 -17.19 -14.57 8.62
N LEU A 235 -18.44 -15.05 8.76
CA LEU A 235 -18.78 -16.44 8.51
C LEU A 235 -18.50 -16.86 7.06
N ILE A 236 -18.91 -16.06 6.07
CA ILE A 236 -18.68 -16.40 4.66
C ILE A 236 -17.17 -16.42 4.36
N LEU A 237 -16.42 -15.42 4.83
CA LEU A 237 -14.98 -15.33 4.62
C LEU A 237 -14.19 -16.44 5.34
N GLU A 238 -14.61 -16.82 6.54
CA GLU A 238 -13.95 -17.85 7.37
C GLU A 238 -14.39 -19.28 7.00
N SER A 239 -15.52 -19.45 6.29
CA SER A 239 -16.03 -20.77 5.89
C SER A 239 -15.16 -21.49 4.85
N GLY A 240 -14.22 -20.80 4.21
CA GLY A 240 -13.36 -21.36 3.15
C GLY A 240 -14.10 -21.73 1.86
N VAL A 241 -15.38 -21.34 1.73
CA VAL A 241 -16.18 -21.48 0.51
C VAL A 241 -15.70 -20.45 -0.51
N ASP A 242 -15.59 -20.85 -1.78
CA ASP A 242 -15.18 -19.98 -2.88
C ASP A 242 -16.31 -19.02 -3.30
N TRP A 243 -16.58 -18.05 -2.42
CA TRP A 243 -17.64 -17.05 -2.55
C TRP A 243 -17.47 -16.10 -3.73
N ALA A 244 -16.28 -16.03 -4.33
CA ALA A 244 -16.01 -15.17 -5.48
C ALA A 244 -16.57 -15.75 -6.79
N ASN A 245 -16.70 -17.08 -6.88
CA ASN A 245 -17.19 -17.79 -8.05
C ASN A 245 -18.69 -18.15 -7.98
N ASP A 246 -19.31 -18.03 -6.81
CA ASP A 246 -20.77 -18.20 -6.63
C ASP A 246 -21.46 -16.83 -6.69
N GLU A 247 -22.28 -16.63 -7.73
CA GLU A 247 -23.02 -15.39 -7.99
C GLU A 247 -23.96 -15.01 -6.82
N HIS A 248 -24.52 -15.98 -6.09
CA HIS A 248 -25.39 -15.72 -4.96
C HIS A 248 -24.62 -15.22 -3.72
N LEU A 249 -23.47 -15.83 -3.43
CA LEU A 249 -22.61 -15.43 -2.31
C LEU A 249 -21.92 -14.10 -2.58
N LEU A 250 -21.47 -13.87 -3.82
CA LEU A 250 -20.90 -12.61 -4.26
C LEU A 250 -21.92 -11.47 -4.12
N ASN A 251 -23.15 -11.67 -4.61
CA ASN A 251 -24.19 -10.66 -4.49
C ASN A 251 -24.56 -10.39 -3.03
N LEU A 252 -24.62 -11.42 -2.18
CA LEU A 252 -24.80 -11.25 -0.74
C LEU A 252 -23.67 -10.42 -0.12
N ILE A 253 -22.41 -10.73 -0.38
CA ILE A 253 -21.27 -9.95 0.14
C ILE A 253 -21.30 -8.50 -0.36
N LEU A 254 -21.68 -8.26 -1.61
CA LEU A 254 -21.76 -6.91 -2.18
C LEU A 254 -22.91 -6.09 -1.56
N ILE A 255 -24.10 -6.69 -1.40
CA ILE A 255 -25.25 -6.06 -0.73
C ILE A 255 -24.93 -5.75 0.74
N ILE A 256 -24.15 -6.63 1.37
CA ILE A 256 -23.62 -6.47 2.71
C ILE A 256 -22.39 -5.54 2.69
N GLY A 257 -21.79 -5.20 1.55
CA GLY A 257 -20.61 -4.34 1.45
C GLY A 257 -20.97 -2.86 1.24
N GLU A 258 -22.08 -2.59 0.55
CA GLU A 258 -22.54 -1.22 0.30
C GLU A 258 -23.04 -0.54 1.58
N GLU A 259 -22.38 0.56 1.96
CA GLU A 259 -22.91 1.52 2.92
C GLU A 259 -24.04 2.31 2.25
N ILE A 260 -25.27 2.19 2.75
CA ILE A 260 -26.39 3.09 2.44
C ILE A 260 -26.47 4.18 3.51
#